data_AF-A0A7S3J0G7-F1
#
_entry.id   AF-A0A7S3J0G7-F1
#
_cell.length_a   1.000
_cell.length_b   1.000
_cell.length_c   1.000
_cell.angle_alpha   90.00
_cell.angle_beta   90.00
_cell.angle_gamma   90.00
#
_symmetry.space_group_name_H-M   'P 1'
#
loop_
_entity.id
_entity.type
_entity.pdbx_description
1 polymer ?
#
loop_
_entity_poly.entity_id
_entity_poly.type
_entity_poly.pdbx_seq_one_letter_code
_entity_poly.pdbx_strand_id
1 'polypeptide(L)'
;MIIKIYDINTDFSKTLIYLLSSNFTSIAIVKPYSLNAFSSETFLICKGLIHKDLNSEQVIEKLKEVFNLLKSAHTSKSNDLETLLVNSKDPSIGININQQENFLKYFNATHKELVSKRTDFVDKMIK
;
A
#
# COMPACT_ATOMS: atom_id res chain seq x y z
N MET A 1 8.16 -0.40 12.37
CA MET A 1 8.65 -0.64 10.99
C MET A 1 8.49 0.64 10.20
N ILE A 2 9.45 1.00 9.36
CA ILE A 2 9.37 2.17 8.48
C ILE A 2 9.73 1.70 7.08
N ILE A 3 8.84 1.95 6.11
CA ILE A 3 9.00 1.53 4.71
C ILE A 3 8.97 2.77 3.83
N LYS A 4 9.97 2.91 2.96
CA LYS A 4 9.95 3.92 1.89
C LYS A 4 9.05 3.41 0.75
N ILE A 5 8.08 4.23 0.36
CA ILE A 5 7.11 3.93 -0.69
C ILE A 5 7.02 5.11 -1.67
N TYR A 6 6.61 4.80 -2.89
CA TYR A 6 6.31 5.80 -3.94
C TYR A 6 4.80 5.81 -4.19
N ASP A 7 4.36 6.36 -5.31
CA ASP A 7 2.94 6.52 -5.64
C ASP A 7 2.11 5.28 -5.29
N ILE A 8 1.05 5.51 -4.50
CA ILE A 8 0.18 4.48 -3.92
C ILE A 8 -1.13 4.33 -4.68
N ASN A 9 -1.14 4.71 -5.96
CA ASN A 9 -2.38 4.93 -6.71
C ASN A 9 -2.99 3.61 -7.23
N THR A 10 -2.21 2.53 -7.20
CA THR A 10 -2.65 1.21 -7.67
C THR A 10 -3.44 0.51 -6.58
N ASP A 11 -4.40 -0.31 -7.00
CA ASP A 11 -5.14 -1.17 -6.07
C ASP A 11 -4.20 -2.18 -5.39
N PHE A 12 -3.14 -2.63 -6.06
CA PHE A 12 -2.06 -3.42 -5.44
C PHE A 12 -1.46 -2.73 -4.20
N SER A 13 -1.02 -1.47 -4.34
CA SER A 13 -0.42 -0.71 -3.23
C SER A 13 -1.41 -0.47 -2.11
N LYS A 14 -2.67 -0.19 -2.45
CA LYS A 14 -3.76 -0.02 -1.50
C LYS A 14 -4.02 -1.30 -0.69
N THR A 15 -4.07 -2.46 -1.35
CA THR A 15 -4.19 -3.78 -0.71
C THR A 15 -3.04 -4.06 0.22
N LEU A 16 -1.80 -3.79 -0.21
CA LEU A 16 -0.62 -4.02 0.61
C LEU A 16 -0.61 -3.13 1.87
N ILE A 17 -0.96 -1.86 1.73
CA ILE A 17 -1.05 -0.93 2.87
C ILE A 17 -2.18 -1.34 3.81
N TYR A 18 -3.30 -1.82 3.28
CA TYR A 18 -4.37 -2.37 4.12
C TYR A 18 -3.92 -3.60 4.92
N LEU A 19 -3.23 -4.55 4.27
CA LEU A 19 -2.66 -5.72 4.94
C LEU A 19 -1.70 -5.31 6.06
N LEU A 20 -0.90 -4.27 5.86
CA LEU A 20 -0.06 -3.74 6.92
C LEU A 20 -0.90 -3.07 8.01
N SER A 21 -1.97 -2.36 7.67
CA SER A 21 -2.85 -1.73 8.65
C SER A 21 -3.52 -2.73 9.61
N SER A 22 -3.82 -3.94 9.16
CA SER A 22 -4.47 -4.96 9.98
C SER A 22 -3.50 -5.70 10.92
N ASN A 23 -2.20 -5.64 10.64
CA ASN A 23 -1.16 -6.32 11.42
C ASN A 23 -0.45 -5.38 12.41
N PHE A 24 -0.73 -4.08 12.37
CA PHE A 24 -0.12 -3.09 13.24
C PHE A 24 -1.19 -2.29 13.98
N THR A 25 -0.91 -1.94 15.22
CA THR A 25 -1.81 -1.15 16.08
C THR A 25 -2.09 0.22 15.47
N SER A 26 -1.09 0.78 14.79
CA SER A 26 -1.21 2.06 14.10
C SER A 26 -0.32 2.08 12.86
N ILE A 27 -0.84 2.69 11.80
CA ILE A 27 -0.07 3.03 10.61
C ILE A 27 -0.23 4.52 10.27
N ALA A 28 0.78 5.10 9.63
CA ALA A 28 0.75 6.45 9.10
C ALA A 28 1.51 6.54 7.77
N ILE A 29 1.02 7.33 6.82
CA ILE A 29 1.73 7.65 5.57
C ILE A 29 2.21 9.08 5.71
N VAL A 30 3.53 9.28 5.64
CA VAL A 30 4.18 10.55 5.98
C VAL A 30 5.15 10.94 4.87
N LYS A 31 5.09 12.21 4.44
CA LYS A 31 6.13 12.84 3.63
C LYS A 31 6.91 13.84 4.49
N PRO A 32 8.12 13.49 4.98
CA PRO A 32 8.94 14.43 5.74
C PRO A 32 9.30 15.68 4.93
N TYR A 33 9.41 16.83 5.60
CA TYR A 33 9.79 18.10 4.97
C TYR A 33 11.21 18.09 4.37
N SER A 34 12.07 17.20 4.85
CA SER A 34 13.43 17.03 4.33
C SER A 34 13.48 16.35 2.96
N LEU A 35 12.38 15.73 2.51
CA LEU A 35 12.31 15.14 1.19
C LEU A 35 11.95 16.18 0.12
N ASN A 36 12.41 15.94 -1.10
CA ASN A 36 12.00 16.74 -2.26
C ASN A 36 10.46 16.72 -2.40
N ALA A 37 9.86 17.92 -2.39
CA ALA A 37 8.42 18.13 -2.51
C ALA A 37 7.85 17.64 -3.86
N PHE A 38 8.66 17.67 -4.92
CA PHE A 38 8.31 17.17 -6.25
C PHE A 38 8.21 15.63 -6.32
N SER A 39 9.00 14.93 -5.51
CA SER A 39 9.08 13.48 -5.54
C SER A 39 7.80 12.82 -5.01
N SER A 40 7.45 11.65 -5.54
CA SER A 40 6.40 10.80 -4.95
C SER A 40 6.82 10.02 -3.73
N GLU A 41 8.08 10.13 -3.35
CA GLU A 41 8.63 9.48 -2.16
C GLU A 41 7.88 9.92 -0.89
N THR A 42 7.42 8.91 -0.17
CA THR A 42 6.79 8.99 1.15
C THR A 42 7.21 7.78 2.00
N PHE A 43 6.89 7.81 3.29
CA PHE A 43 7.17 6.73 4.22
C PHE A 43 5.89 6.19 4.83
N LEU A 44 5.74 4.88 4.84
CA LEU A 44 4.76 4.18 5.65
C LEU A 44 5.41 3.83 7.00
N ILE A 45 4.85 4.37 8.08
CA ILE A 45 5.27 4.12 9.45
C ILE A 45 4.26 3.17 10.07
N CYS A 46 4.73 2.01 10.55
CA CYS A 46 3.90 1.03 11.23
C CYS A 46 4.38 0.84 12.68
N LYS A 47 3.48 0.98 13.65
CA LYS A 47 3.75 0.92 15.09
C LYS A 47 2.93 -0.17 15.77
N GLY A 48 3.58 -0.90 16.69
CA GLY A 48 2.94 -1.90 17.55
C GLY A 48 2.44 -3.09 16.75
N LEU A 49 3.36 -3.96 16.32
CA LEU A 49 2.99 -5.22 15.65
C LEU A 49 2.00 -5.99 16.54
N ILE A 50 0.84 -6.34 15.99
CA ILE A 50 -0.18 -7.08 16.70
C ILE A 50 0.18 -8.55 16.61
N HIS A 51 0.73 -9.11 17.69
CA HIS A 51 0.85 -10.56 17.84
C HIS A 51 -0.54 -11.14 18.15
N LYS A 52 -1.34 -11.38 17.12
CA LYS A 52 -2.56 -12.19 17.25
C LYS A 52 -2.42 -13.46 16.43
N ASP A 53 -2.66 -14.57 17.12
CA ASP A 53 -2.62 -15.94 16.63
C ASP A 53 -3.45 -16.19 15.36
N LEU A 54 -3.01 -17.21 14.60
CA LEU A 54 -3.67 -17.92 13.48
C LEU A 54 -3.86 -17.18 12.15
N ASN A 55 -4.25 -15.89 12.12
CA ASN A 55 -4.50 -15.20 10.84
C ASN A 55 -3.25 -14.62 10.16
N SER A 56 -2.20 -14.32 10.93
CA SER A 56 -0.95 -13.78 10.37
C SER A 56 -0.21 -14.80 9.51
N GLU A 57 -0.26 -16.09 9.86
CA GLU A 57 0.42 -17.15 9.10
C GLU A 57 -0.17 -17.32 7.70
N GLN A 58 -1.50 -17.36 7.59
CA GLN A 58 -2.19 -17.47 6.30
C GLN A 58 -1.90 -16.25 5.39
N VAL A 59 -1.90 -15.05 5.96
CA VAL A 59 -1.53 -13.83 5.22
C VAL A 59 -0.07 -13.89 4.76
N ILE A 60 0.85 -14.34 5.61
CA ILE A 60 2.26 -14.49 5.26
C ILE A 60 2.46 -15.54 4.17
N GLU A 61 1.81 -16.71 4.26
CA GLU A 61 1.89 -17.75 3.25
C GLU A 61 1.37 -17.26 1.91
N LYS A 62 0.26 -16.52 1.90
CA LYS A 62 -0.25 -15.97 0.64
C LYS A 62 0.63 -14.87 0.08
N LEU A 63 1.19 -14.00 0.92
CA LEU A 63 2.18 -13.00 0.49
C LEU A 63 3.43 -13.69 -0.11
N LYS A 64 3.86 -14.82 0.45
CA LYS A 64 4.94 -15.65 -0.12
C LYS A 64 4.54 -16.24 -1.46
N GLU A 65 3.31 -16.74 -1.60
CA GLU A 65 2.80 -17.26 -2.87
C GLU A 65 2.79 -16.17 -3.95
N VAL A 66 2.21 -15.01 -3.64
CA VAL A 66 2.19 -13.86 -4.56
C VAL A 66 3.60 -13.40 -4.90
N PHE A 67 4.50 -13.35 -3.93
CA PHE A 67 5.91 -13.02 -4.18
C PHE A 67 6.59 -14.04 -5.10
N ASN A 68 6.34 -15.33 -4.91
CA ASN A 68 6.87 -16.38 -5.77
C ASN A 68 6.31 -16.30 -7.20
N LEU A 69 5.02 -15.97 -7.34
CA LEU A 69 4.38 -15.71 -8.63
C LEU A 69 4.97 -14.47 -9.31
N LEU A 70 5.19 -13.38 -8.56
CA LEU A 70 5.86 -12.18 -9.07
C LEU A 70 7.28 -12.51 -9.56
N LYS A 71 8.01 -13.32 -8.80
CA LYS A 71 9.36 -13.77 -9.14
C LYS A 71 9.39 -14.61 -10.42
N SER A 72 8.44 -15.53 -10.60
CA SER A 72 8.35 -16.36 -11.81
C SER A 72 7.80 -15.61 -13.03
N ALA A 73 6.90 -14.66 -12.84
CA ALA A 73 6.40 -13.77 -13.90
C ALA A 73 7.50 -12.83 -14.40
N HIS A 74 8.39 -12.35 -13.51
CA HIS A 74 9.55 -11.55 -13.90
C HIS A 74 10.53 -12.29 -14.81
N THR A 75 10.68 -13.60 -14.61
CA THR A 75 11.45 -14.46 -15.54
C THR A 75 10.71 -14.74 -16.85
N SER A 76 9.42 -14.45 -16.92
CA SER A 76 8.52 -14.84 -18.01
C SER A 76 7.81 -13.67 -18.70
N LYS A 77 8.34 -12.43 -18.70
CA LYS A 77 7.83 -11.26 -19.47
C LYS A 77 6.28 -11.12 -19.57
N SER A 78 5.52 -11.46 -18.53
CA SER A 78 4.05 -11.41 -18.53
C SER A 78 3.56 -10.29 -17.62
N ASN A 79 2.62 -9.47 -18.10
CA ASN A 79 2.17 -8.22 -17.48
C ASN A 79 0.92 -8.37 -16.57
N ASP A 80 0.37 -9.57 -16.37
CA ASP A 80 -0.92 -9.77 -15.68
C ASP A 80 -0.79 -9.95 -14.16
N LEU A 81 -0.19 -8.99 -13.46
CA LEU A 81 0.05 -9.06 -12.01
C LEU A 81 -1.03 -8.34 -11.17
N GLU A 82 -1.72 -7.35 -11.72
CA GLU A 82 -2.76 -6.60 -10.98
C GLU A 82 -3.99 -7.46 -10.64
N THR A 83 -4.31 -8.44 -11.48
CA THR A 83 -5.47 -9.33 -11.29
C THR A 83 -5.27 -10.34 -10.15
N LEU A 84 -4.03 -10.70 -9.79
CA LEU A 84 -3.76 -11.77 -8.82
C LEU A 84 -4.04 -11.39 -7.36
N LEU A 85 -3.85 -10.11 -6.98
CA LEU A 85 -4.12 -9.62 -5.63
C LEU A 85 -5.47 -8.92 -5.49
N VAL A 86 -5.98 -8.31 -6.57
CA VAL A 86 -7.24 -7.55 -6.54
C VAL A 86 -8.45 -8.42 -6.88
N ASN A 87 -8.28 -9.44 -7.74
CA ASN A 87 -9.37 -10.33 -8.19
C ASN A 87 -9.24 -11.77 -7.65
N SER A 88 -8.47 -12.03 -6.58
CA SER A 88 -8.53 -13.33 -5.93
C SER A 88 -9.95 -13.53 -5.38
N LYS A 89 -10.78 -14.27 -6.13
CA LYS A 89 -12.14 -14.69 -5.73
C LYS A 89 -12.15 -15.64 -4.52
N ASP A 90 -11.00 -15.82 -3.87
CA ASP A 90 -10.82 -16.69 -2.73
C ASP A 90 -11.40 -16.00 -1.48
N PRO A 91 -12.53 -16.48 -0.93
CA PRO A 91 -13.20 -15.86 0.21
C PRO A 91 -12.37 -15.94 1.51
N SER A 92 -11.30 -16.75 1.55
CA SER A 92 -10.36 -16.79 2.67
C SER A 92 -9.35 -15.63 2.68
N ILE A 93 -9.16 -14.96 1.52
CA ILE A 93 -8.34 -13.76 1.34
C ILE A 93 -9.22 -12.59 0.86
N GLY A 94 -10.56 -12.72 0.92
CA GLY A 94 -11.53 -11.73 0.46
C GLY A 94 -11.47 -10.41 1.23
N ILE A 95 -10.36 -9.69 1.10
CA ILE A 95 -10.17 -8.34 1.58
C ILE A 95 -10.93 -7.50 0.59
N ASN A 96 -12.23 -7.40 0.81
CA ASN A 96 -13.02 -6.39 0.18
C ASN A 96 -12.64 -5.05 0.83
N ILE A 97 -11.58 -4.42 0.33
CA ILE A 97 -11.12 -3.10 0.81
C ILE A 97 -12.28 -2.09 0.73
N ASN A 98 -13.21 -2.28 -0.23
CA ASN A 98 -14.40 -1.44 -0.37
C ASN A 98 -15.37 -1.53 0.82
N GLN A 99 -15.24 -2.55 1.68
CA GLN A 99 -16.00 -2.66 2.93
C GLN A 99 -15.28 -1.99 4.12
N GLN A 100 -14.06 -1.50 3.94
CA GLN A 100 -13.22 -0.92 5.00
C GLN A 100 -13.25 0.59 4.92
N GLU A 101 -14.42 1.16 5.19
CA GLU A 101 -14.72 2.58 4.97
C GLU A 101 -13.76 3.52 5.70
N ASN A 102 -13.41 3.22 6.96
CA ASN A 102 -12.47 4.02 7.74
C ASN A 102 -11.07 4.06 7.12
N PHE A 103 -10.57 2.90 6.67
CA PHE A 103 -9.29 2.80 5.99
C PHE A 103 -9.31 3.57 4.67
N LEU A 104 -10.33 3.36 3.85
CA LEU A 104 -10.45 4.04 2.56
C LEU A 104 -10.55 5.56 2.71
N LYS A 105 -11.32 6.03 3.70
CA LYS A 105 -11.43 7.45 4.00
C LYS A 105 -10.07 8.05 4.37
N TYR A 106 -9.33 7.39 5.26
CA TYR A 106 -7.97 7.81 5.63
C TYR A 106 -7.01 7.79 4.43
N PHE A 107 -7.01 6.69 3.67
CA PHE A 107 -6.14 6.50 2.53
C PHE A 107 -6.37 7.56 1.45
N ASN A 108 -7.64 7.79 1.08
CA ASN A 108 -8.02 8.76 0.06
C ASN A 108 -7.74 10.20 0.50
N ALA A 109 -8.01 10.53 1.77
CA ALA A 109 -7.69 11.85 2.31
C ALA A 109 -6.18 12.11 2.26
N THR A 110 -5.37 11.15 2.70
CA THR A 110 -3.92 11.25 2.71
C THR A 110 -3.36 11.35 1.28
N HIS A 111 -3.87 10.53 0.37
CA HIS A 111 -3.49 10.57 -1.04
C HIS A 111 -3.80 11.94 -1.67
N LYS A 112 -5.02 12.46 -1.46
CA LYS A 112 -5.43 13.77 -1.97
C LYS A 112 -4.54 14.90 -1.44
N GLU A 113 -4.21 14.87 -0.15
CA GLU A 113 -3.32 15.85 0.46
C GLU A 113 -1.92 15.82 -0.17
N LEU A 114 -1.33 14.63 -0.35
CA LEU A 114 -0.01 14.46 -0.95
C LEU A 114 0.04 14.94 -2.40
N VAL A 115 -1.01 14.67 -3.18
CA VAL A 115 -1.13 15.13 -4.56
C VAL A 115 -1.28 16.65 -4.61
N SER A 116 -2.17 17.23 -3.81
CA SER A 116 -2.39 18.69 -3.75
C SER A 116 -1.09 19.43 -3.45
N LYS A 117 -0.37 19.02 -2.40
CA LYS A 117 0.90 19.65 -2.02
C LYS A 117 1.97 19.57 -3.12
N ARG A 118 1.99 18.47 -3.89
CA ARG A 118 2.93 18.28 -5.00
C ARG A 118 2.56 19.19 -6.18
N THR A 119 1.28 19.23 -6.56
CA THR A 119 0.79 20.11 -7.62
C THR A 119 1.05 21.58 -7.29
N ASP A 120 0.74 22.02 -6.06
CA ASP A 120 0.99 23.39 -5.61
C ASP A 120 2.48 23.77 -5.68
N PHE A 121 3.37 22.80 -5.42
CA PHE A 121 4.81 23.00 -5.52
C PHE A 121 5.27 23.11 -6.98
N VAL A 122 4.75 22.24 -7.86
CA VAL A 122 5.04 22.28 -9.30
C VAL A 122 4.58 23.61 -9.91
N ASP A 123 3.37 24.06 -9.59
CA ASP A 123 2.81 25.31 -10.09
C ASP A 123 3.63 26.54 -9.68
N LYS A 124 4.28 26.48 -8.51
CA LYS A 124 5.19 27.52 -8.04
C LYS A 124 6.55 27.52 -8.74
N MET A 125 6.98 26.39 -9.29
CA MET A 125 8.27 26.30 -10.00
C MET A 125 8.17 26.69 -11.49
N ILE A 126 6.97 26.66 -12.06
CA ILE A 126 6.72 27.00 -13.48
C ILE A 126 6.42 28.49 -13.69
N LYS A 127 6.16 29.25 -12.61
CA LYS A 127 5.94 30.71 -12.62
C LYS A 127 7.21 31.46 -12.23
#